data_AF-A0A7X0PBN9-F1
#
_entry.id   AF-A0A7X0PBN9-F1
#
_cell.length_a   1.000
_cell.length_b   1.000
_cell.length_c   1.000
_cell.angle_alpha   90.00
_cell.angle_beta   90.00
_cell.angle_gamma   90.00
#
_symmetry.space_group_name_H-M   'P 1'
#
loop_
_entity.id
_entity.type
_entity.pdbx_description
1 polymer ?
#
loop_
_entity_poly.entity_id
_entity_poly.type
_entity_poly.pdbx_seq_one_letter_code
_entity_poly.pdbx_strand_id
1 'polypeptide(L)'
;MQNELANYLTAVGKTNLGIVALQLGQILSGLEGATGDLAIYAAAAVRWNDKIEAAHAYSTNPANSGYLTFDSHSSGPGVTLELTSRADTLAGTPYDDVFLAMTPGQLGSTDVIRAGGRGEKGNILKATLAAGEVVAPTLYLMDYVYITAGTGAQFDAEKSYETGILWLDAAPGGNVTFTGVDSTTLVGIQNSLAGTALTVLFKPPSDRNEPVKLALFDATGTDEIIVPNAITLRIASMPGSVATTTVNSAKITAGAAEEIRLYGEQALTTTITGAHVEVIHAAYLQAPLDLTFATTGATPIGIIGGIAADRITVNDASGGRAAIDAGDGADTVTIGARNAHSITLGAGADVLALTGLTGPGSWALGLGSSAQLARSTIEVTDFASGIDQLRLAAATPTAKAAPSTAQLASIAASASLLDAATLAANTAGAIKAIAFRYGADTYLLVNDATAALGSHDSLVRLIGVSAVVDGDWTAV
;
A
#
# COMPACT_ATOMS: atom_id res chain seq x y z
N MET A 1 10.21 8.24 -17.72
CA MET A 1 10.97 7.08 -18.27
C MET A 1 10.07 5.86 -18.53
N GLN A 2 9.14 5.49 -17.63
CA GLN A 2 8.18 4.40 -17.87
C GLN A 2 7.29 4.60 -19.11
N ASN A 3 6.75 5.80 -19.32
CA ASN A 3 5.93 6.08 -20.52
C ASN A 3 6.73 5.95 -21.82
N GLU A 4 8.00 6.37 -21.83
CA GLU A 4 8.88 6.22 -23.00
C GLU A 4 9.23 4.75 -23.28
N LEU A 5 9.46 3.95 -22.22
CA LEU A 5 9.68 2.51 -22.38
C LEU A 5 8.42 1.80 -22.88
N ALA A 6 7.24 2.17 -22.37
CA ALA A 6 5.96 1.62 -22.81
C ALA A 6 5.67 2.00 -24.28
N ASN A 7 5.91 3.25 -24.67
CA ASN A 7 5.79 3.72 -26.05
C ASN A 7 6.77 2.99 -26.97
N TYR A 8 8.01 2.79 -26.54
CA TYR A 8 9.03 2.06 -27.28
C TYR A 8 8.67 0.57 -27.45
N LEU A 9 8.22 -0.11 -26.38
CA LEU A 9 7.77 -1.51 -26.42
C LEU A 9 6.53 -1.70 -27.30
N THR A 10 5.64 -0.71 -27.33
CA THR A 10 4.49 -0.67 -28.25
C THR A 10 4.96 -0.52 -29.70
N ALA A 11 5.93 0.36 -29.95
CA ALA A 11 6.46 0.64 -31.29
C ALA A 11 7.27 -0.52 -31.89
N VAL A 12 8.06 -1.24 -31.09
CA VAL A 12 8.84 -2.40 -31.56
C VAL A 12 8.00 -3.67 -31.72
N GLY A 13 6.84 -3.77 -31.08
CA GLY A 13 5.92 -4.90 -31.19
C GLY A 13 6.33 -6.14 -30.37
N LYS A 14 5.34 -6.95 -29.98
CA LYS A 14 5.51 -8.13 -29.11
C LYS A 14 6.52 -9.17 -29.62
N THR A 15 6.69 -9.27 -30.94
CA THR A 15 7.64 -10.21 -31.56
C THR A 15 9.11 -9.83 -31.35
N ASN A 16 9.40 -8.57 -31.03
CA ASN A 16 10.77 -8.07 -30.84
C ASN A 16 11.13 -7.87 -29.36
N LEU A 17 10.24 -8.24 -28.43
CA LEU A 17 10.44 -8.05 -26.99
C LEU A 17 11.69 -8.76 -26.47
N GLY A 18 12.01 -9.93 -27.01
CA GLY A 18 13.23 -10.68 -26.67
C GLY A 18 14.52 -9.96 -27.08
N ILE A 19 14.50 -9.22 -28.20
CA ILE A 19 15.65 -8.43 -28.67
C ILE A 19 15.84 -7.21 -27.77
N VAL A 20 14.75 -6.55 -27.37
CA VAL A 20 14.79 -5.41 -26.44
C VAL A 20 15.29 -5.85 -25.05
N ALA A 21 14.80 -6.99 -24.54
CA ALA A 21 15.28 -7.56 -23.28
C ALA A 21 16.77 -7.91 -23.33
N LEU A 22 17.25 -8.45 -24.46
CA LEU A 22 18.67 -8.73 -24.67
C LEU A 22 19.52 -7.45 -24.70
N GLN A 23 19.06 -6.40 -25.40
CA GLN A 23 19.76 -5.10 -25.46
C GLN A 23 19.81 -4.41 -24.10
N LEU A 24 18.71 -4.44 -23.34
CA LEU A 24 18.68 -3.95 -21.96
C LEU A 24 19.60 -4.77 -21.05
N GLY A 25 19.61 -6.10 -21.16
CA GLY A 25 20.55 -6.95 -20.43
C GLY A 25 22.02 -6.64 -20.75
N GLN A 26 22.35 -6.36 -22.02
CA GLN A 26 23.70 -5.96 -22.42
C GLN A 26 24.11 -4.59 -21.87
N ILE A 27 23.19 -3.63 -21.79
CA ILE A 27 23.44 -2.32 -21.19
C ILE A 27 23.63 -2.45 -19.67
N LEU A 28 22.75 -3.24 -19.03
CA LEU A 28 22.73 -3.40 -17.58
C LEU A 28 23.89 -4.26 -17.07
N SER A 29 24.38 -5.25 -17.82
CA SER A 29 25.58 -6.02 -17.42
C SER A 29 26.83 -5.15 -17.25
N GLY A 30 26.96 -4.07 -18.03
CA GLY A 30 28.02 -3.08 -17.85
C GLY A 30 27.90 -2.23 -16.59
N LEU A 31 26.76 -2.29 -15.88
CA LEU A 31 26.45 -1.48 -14.71
C LEU A 31 26.46 -2.25 -13.39
N GLU A 32 26.60 -3.59 -13.39
CA GLU A 32 26.59 -4.41 -12.16
C GLU A 32 27.68 -4.03 -11.15
N GLY A 33 28.83 -3.56 -11.64
CA GLY A 33 29.95 -3.05 -10.85
C GLY A 33 30.09 -1.53 -10.89
N ALA A 34 29.05 -0.78 -11.27
CA ALA A 34 29.15 0.66 -11.45
C ALA A 34 29.48 1.38 -10.12
N THR A 35 30.43 2.31 -10.19
CA THR A 35 30.84 3.18 -9.08
C THR A 35 30.60 4.66 -9.43
N GLY A 36 30.62 5.55 -8.43
CA GLY A 36 30.38 6.99 -8.64
C GLY A 36 28.92 7.29 -8.97
N ASP A 37 28.65 8.23 -9.87
CA ASP A 37 27.28 8.72 -10.17
C ASP A 37 26.37 7.65 -10.77
N LEU A 38 26.94 6.56 -11.31
CA LEU A 38 26.19 5.44 -11.88
C LEU A 38 25.96 4.29 -10.87
N ALA A 39 26.52 4.37 -9.65
CA ALA A 39 26.37 3.34 -8.63
C ALA A 39 24.90 3.12 -8.22
N ILE A 40 24.04 4.13 -8.38
CA ILE A 40 22.60 4.02 -8.13
C ILE A 40 21.92 2.93 -8.98
N TYR A 41 22.49 2.59 -10.14
CA TYR A 41 21.94 1.58 -11.04
C TYR A 41 22.48 0.16 -10.81
N ALA A 42 23.56 0.00 -10.03
CA ALA A 42 24.25 -1.28 -9.88
C ALA A 42 23.35 -2.38 -9.27
N ALA A 43 22.62 -2.07 -8.21
CA ALA A 43 21.70 -3.02 -7.58
C ALA A 43 20.53 -3.42 -8.50
N ALA A 44 20.04 -2.50 -9.33
CA ALA A 44 18.98 -2.79 -10.29
C ALA A 44 19.50 -3.65 -11.47
N ALA A 45 20.72 -3.38 -11.93
CA ALA A 45 21.39 -4.14 -12.97
C ALA A 45 21.63 -5.60 -12.57
N VAL A 46 22.17 -5.84 -11.36
CA VAL A 46 22.37 -7.19 -10.81
C VAL A 46 21.04 -7.95 -10.76
N ARG A 47 19.99 -7.33 -10.18
CA ARG A 47 18.66 -7.97 -10.11
C ARG A 47 18.08 -8.32 -11.47
N TRP A 48 18.28 -7.46 -12.48
CA TRP A 48 17.80 -7.74 -13.83
C TRP A 48 18.52 -8.94 -14.43
N ASN A 49 19.85 -8.98 -14.33
CA ASN A 49 20.65 -10.05 -14.90
C ASN A 49 20.43 -11.39 -14.20
N ASP A 50 20.23 -11.41 -12.87
CA ASP A 50 19.80 -12.59 -12.13
C ASP A 50 18.48 -13.16 -12.68
N LYS A 51 17.51 -12.29 -13.03
CA LYS A 51 16.23 -12.72 -13.62
C LYS A 51 16.40 -13.23 -15.05
N ILE A 52 17.29 -12.64 -15.85
CA ILE A 52 17.61 -13.14 -17.20
C ILE A 52 18.32 -14.49 -17.12
N GLU A 53 19.27 -14.67 -16.22
CA GLU A 53 19.97 -15.94 -16.01
C GLU A 53 18.98 -17.02 -15.56
N ALA A 54 18.09 -16.72 -14.61
CA ALA A 54 17.03 -17.63 -14.19
C ALA A 54 16.08 -17.99 -15.35
N ALA A 55 15.68 -17.00 -16.16
CA ALA A 55 14.84 -17.22 -17.33
C ALA A 55 15.54 -18.08 -18.40
N HIS A 56 16.85 -17.86 -18.63
CA HIS A 56 17.65 -18.65 -19.56
C HIS A 56 17.86 -20.09 -19.06
N ALA A 57 18.16 -20.27 -17.78
CA ALA A 57 18.26 -21.58 -17.14
C ALA A 57 16.92 -22.33 -17.26
N TYR A 58 15.80 -21.64 -17.08
CA TYR A 58 14.47 -22.20 -17.32
C TYR A 58 14.27 -22.54 -18.81
N SER A 59 14.56 -21.66 -19.75
CA SER A 59 14.30 -21.91 -21.17
C SER A 59 15.20 -23.00 -21.78
N THR A 60 16.40 -23.19 -21.24
CA THR A 60 17.38 -24.16 -21.73
C THR A 60 17.34 -25.51 -21.01
N ASN A 61 16.57 -25.61 -19.92
CA ASN A 61 16.36 -26.88 -19.23
C ASN A 61 15.53 -27.82 -20.12
N PRO A 62 16.09 -28.95 -20.59
CA PRO A 62 15.37 -29.88 -21.47
C PRO A 62 14.20 -30.61 -20.77
N ALA A 63 14.12 -30.56 -19.44
CA ALA A 63 12.95 -31.04 -18.69
C ALA A 63 11.76 -30.07 -18.80
N ASN A 64 12.00 -28.81 -19.16
CA ASN A 64 10.95 -27.84 -19.42
C ASN A 64 10.44 -28.06 -20.84
N SER A 65 9.42 -28.89 -20.98
CA SER A 65 8.65 -28.96 -22.22
C SER A 65 8.13 -27.56 -22.54
N GLY A 66 8.40 -27.05 -23.75
CA GLY A 66 8.00 -25.71 -24.19
C GLY A 66 6.50 -25.43 -24.02
N TYR A 67 6.08 -24.18 -24.28
CA TYR A 67 4.68 -23.72 -24.15
C TYR A 67 3.70 -24.83 -24.55
N LEU A 68 2.98 -25.36 -23.56
CA LEU A 68 1.72 -26.04 -23.83
C LEU A 68 0.89 -24.99 -24.56
N THR A 69 0.67 -25.17 -25.85
CA THR A 69 -0.44 -24.51 -26.53
C THR A 69 -1.69 -25.01 -25.81
N PHE A 70 -2.17 -24.26 -24.83
CA PHE A 70 -3.48 -24.47 -24.20
C PHE A 70 -4.58 -24.09 -25.20
N ASP A 71 -4.53 -24.62 -26.42
CA ASP A 71 -5.51 -24.37 -27.49
C ASP A 71 -6.71 -25.33 -27.40
N SER A 72 -6.81 -26.08 -26.31
CA SER A 72 -8.01 -26.84 -25.99
C SER A 72 -8.35 -26.70 -24.52
N HIS A 73 -9.02 -25.61 -24.14
CA HIS A 73 -9.93 -25.71 -23.00
C HIS A 73 -10.92 -26.81 -23.36
N SER A 74 -11.00 -27.83 -22.52
CA SER A 74 -11.97 -28.89 -22.70
C SER A 74 -13.35 -28.23 -22.65
N SER A 75 -14.10 -28.25 -23.75
CA SER A 75 -15.50 -27.82 -23.74
C SER A 75 -16.38 -29.05 -23.47
N GLY A 76 -17.12 -29.01 -22.36
CA GLY A 76 -17.98 -30.11 -21.93
C GLY A 76 -18.50 -29.91 -20.50
N PRO A 77 -19.51 -30.69 -20.08
CA PRO A 77 -20.04 -30.59 -18.73
C PRO A 77 -19.07 -31.22 -17.73
N GLY A 78 -18.61 -30.45 -16.76
CA GLY A 78 -17.98 -31.02 -15.56
C GLY A 78 -18.99 -31.65 -14.62
N VAL A 79 -18.51 -32.15 -13.48
CA VAL A 79 -19.36 -32.82 -12.48
C VAL A 79 -19.45 -32.03 -11.18
N THR A 80 -20.50 -32.31 -10.41
CA THR A 80 -20.60 -31.91 -9.01
C THR A 80 -20.43 -33.15 -8.13
N LEU A 81 -19.49 -33.10 -7.20
CA LEU A 81 -19.13 -34.19 -6.30
C LEU A 81 -19.27 -33.74 -4.85
N GLU A 82 -19.96 -34.52 -4.03
CA GLU A 82 -20.16 -34.23 -2.61
C GLU A 82 -19.21 -35.07 -1.76
N LEU A 83 -18.57 -34.43 -0.78
CA LEU A 83 -17.76 -35.10 0.23
C LEU A 83 -18.64 -35.69 1.33
N THR A 84 -18.12 -36.72 1.97
CA THR A 84 -18.74 -37.42 3.09
C THR A 84 -17.96 -37.13 4.38
N SER A 85 -18.45 -37.59 5.53
CA SER A 85 -17.70 -37.49 6.79
C SER A 85 -16.58 -38.54 6.93
N ARG A 86 -16.23 -39.23 5.84
CA ARG A 86 -15.19 -40.25 5.78
C ARG A 86 -14.04 -39.74 4.92
N ALA A 87 -12.92 -40.45 4.95
CA ALA A 87 -11.82 -40.17 4.04
C ALA A 87 -12.26 -40.35 2.59
N ASP A 88 -12.27 -39.25 1.84
CA ASP A 88 -12.68 -39.23 0.45
C ASP A 88 -11.46 -39.21 -0.48
N THR A 89 -11.59 -39.89 -1.62
CA THR A 89 -10.65 -39.79 -2.75
C THR A 89 -11.45 -39.52 -4.00
N LEU A 90 -11.54 -38.24 -4.36
CA LEU A 90 -12.36 -37.78 -5.47
C LEU A 90 -11.46 -37.34 -6.63
N ALA A 91 -11.85 -37.74 -7.83
CA ALA A 91 -11.22 -37.33 -9.07
C ALA A 91 -12.26 -36.66 -9.96
N GLY A 92 -11.94 -35.46 -10.41
CA GLY A 92 -12.73 -34.68 -11.36
C GLY A 92 -12.65 -35.21 -12.79
N THR A 93 -13.31 -34.49 -13.69
CA THR A 93 -13.29 -34.72 -15.13
C THR A 93 -12.29 -33.78 -15.82
N PRO A 94 -12.04 -33.93 -17.13
CA PRO A 94 -11.25 -32.94 -17.88
C PRO A 94 -11.87 -31.53 -17.97
N TYR A 95 -13.01 -31.28 -17.37
CA TYR A 95 -13.79 -30.03 -17.45
C TYR A 95 -13.85 -29.32 -16.08
N ASP A 96 -14.51 -28.16 -16.01
CA ASP A 96 -14.69 -27.42 -14.76
C ASP A 96 -15.60 -28.17 -13.78
N ASP A 97 -15.03 -28.70 -12.70
CA ASP A 97 -15.75 -29.46 -11.68
C ASP A 97 -16.06 -28.65 -10.42
N VAL A 98 -17.06 -29.12 -9.66
CA VAL A 98 -17.46 -28.54 -8.36
C VAL A 98 -17.42 -29.62 -7.28
N PHE A 99 -16.70 -29.37 -6.20
CA PHE A 99 -16.59 -30.22 -5.02
C PHE A 99 -17.27 -29.55 -3.84
N LEU A 100 -18.12 -30.28 -3.10
CA LEU A 100 -18.97 -29.73 -2.04
C LEU A 100 -18.76 -30.47 -0.72
N ALA A 101 -18.37 -29.73 0.32
CA ALA A 101 -18.28 -30.16 1.72
C ALA A 101 -19.06 -29.18 2.61
N MET A 102 -20.37 -29.06 2.36
CA MET A 102 -21.23 -28.00 2.91
C MET A 102 -21.61 -28.17 4.39
N THR A 103 -21.27 -29.31 4.99
CA THR A 103 -21.52 -29.62 6.40
C THR A 103 -20.17 -29.77 7.12
N PRO A 104 -20.00 -29.18 8.32
CA PRO A 104 -18.81 -29.40 9.13
C PRO A 104 -18.45 -30.88 9.30
N GLY A 105 -17.14 -31.19 9.25
CA GLY A 105 -16.63 -32.55 9.28
C GLY A 105 -16.71 -33.33 7.96
N GLN A 106 -17.22 -32.75 6.87
CA GLN A 106 -17.15 -33.37 5.53
C GLN A 106 -15.79 -33.16 4.85
N LEU A 107 -15.08 -32.08 5.15
CA LEU A 107 -13.71 -31.89 4.66
C LEU A 107 -12.76 -32.38 5.75
N GLY A 108 -11.98 -33.41 5.48
CA GLY A 108 -11.03 -34.02 6.39
C GLY A 108 -9.58 -33.91 5.94
N SER A 109 -8.65 -34.04 6.89
CA SER A 109 -7.20 -34.01 6.63
C SER A 109 -6.67 -35.22 5.83
N THR A 110 -7.48 -36.26 5.68
CA THR A 110 -7.17 -37.45 4.89
C THR A 110 -7.70 -37.38 3.47
N ASP A 111 -8.48 -36.36 3.14
CA ASP A 111 -9.14 -36.29 1.84
C ASP A 111 -8.13 -35.95 0.75
N VAL A 112 -8.34 -36.57 -0.41
CA VAL A 112 -7.55 -36.34 -1.61
C VAL A 112 -8.50 -35.94 -2.73
N ILE A 113 -8.47 -34.67 -3.10
CA ILE A 113 -9.33 -34.11 -4.13
C ILE A 113 -8.46 -33.70 -5.31
N ARG A 114 -8.65 -34.37 -6.44
CA ARG A 114 -7.95 -34.08 -7.69
C ARG A 114 -8.95 -33.48 -8.67
N ALA A 115 -8.94 -32.16 -8.81
CA ALA A 115 -9.59 -31.54 -9.95
C ALA A 115 -8.90 -32.03 -11.23
N GLY A 116 -9.68 -32.28 -12.28
CA GLY A 116 -9.14 -32.81 -13.51
C GLY A 116 -8.59 -31.70 -14.42
N GLY A 117 -9.29 -31.37 -15.49
CA GLY A 117 -8.80 -30.40 -16.49
C GLY A 117 -9.02 -28.94 -16.09
N ARG A 118 -8.48 -28.02 -16.91
CA ARG A 118 -8.67 -26.56 -16.76
C ARG A 118 -9.65 -26.07 -17.84
N GLY A 119 -10.91 -25.86 -17.49
CA GLY A 119 -11.87 -25.16 -18.34
C GLY A 119 -11.79 -23.64 -18.13
N GLU A 120 -12.74 -22.91 -18.71
CA GLU A 120 -12.76 -21.44 -18.66
C GLU A 120 -13.18 -20.88 -17.29
N LYS A 121 -13.99 -21.63 -16.53
CA LYS A 121 -14.52 -21.19 -15.23
C LYS A 121 -13.66 -21.65 -14.06
N GLY A 122 -12.87 -22.69 -14.26
CA GLY A 122 -12.02 -23.29 -13.24
C GLY A 122 -12.77 -24.23 -12.29
N ASN A 123 -11.98 -25.05 -11.59
CA ASN A 123 -12.47 -26.03 -10.63
C ASN A 123 -12.71 -25.37 -9.26
N ILE A 124 -13.80 -25.76 -8.60
CA ILE A 124 -14.29 -25.13 -7.37
C ILE A 124 -14.39 -26.15 -6.25
N LEU A 125 -13.84 -25.83 -5.07
CA LEU A 125 -14.19 -26.46 -3.80
C LEU A 125 -14.98 -25.49 -2.94
N LYS A 126 -16.13 -25.91 -2.41
CA LYS A 126 -16.86 -25.19 -1.34
C LYS A 126 -16.92 -26.04 -0.08
N ALA A 127 -16.41 -25.52 1.02
CA ALA A 127 -16.36 -26.26 2.29
C ALA A 127 -16.82 -25.41 3.47
N THR A 128 -17.47 -26.07 4.44
CA THR A 128 -17.85 -25.47 5.72
C THR A 128 -17.07 -26.13 6.85
N LEU A 129 -16.44 -25.32 7.70
CA LEU A 129 -15.69 -25.78 8.88
C LEU A 129 -16.40 -25.31 10.15
N ALA A 130 -16.55 -26.19 11.14
CA ALA A 130 -17.03 -25.84 12.48
C ALA A 130 -16.02 -25.00 13.26
N ALA A 131 -16.48 -24.41 14.36
CA ALA A 131 -15.61 -23.71 15.29
C ALA A 131 -14.50 -24.64 15.83
N GLY A 132 -13.25 -24.19 15.74
CA GLY A 132 -12.07 -24.94 16.16
C GLY A 132 -11.71 -26.15 15.28
N GLU A 133 -12.41 -26.36 14.16
CA GLU A 133 -12.10 -27.47 13.24
C GLU A 133 -10.78 -27.21 12.51
N VAL A 134 -9.93 -28.23 12.41
CA VAL A 134 -8.60 -28.15 11.77
C VAL A 134 -8.50 -29.21 10.69
N VAL A 135 -8.31 -28.80 9.44
CA VAL A 135 -8.26 -29.69 8.27
C VAL A 135 -7.01 -29.45 7.43
N ALA A 136 -6.43 -30.51 6.89
CA ALA A 136 -5.24 -30.48 6.03
C ALA A 136 -5.40 -31.39 4.79
N PRO A 137 -6.40 -31.13 3.92
CA PRO A 137 -6.69 -31.98 2.76
C PRO A 137 -5.56 -31.89 1.72
N THR A 138 -5.52 -32.87 0.82
CA THR A 138 -4.63 -32.82 -0.35
C THR A 138 -5.44 -32.38 -1.57
N LEU A 139 -5.24 -31.13 -2.01
CA LEU A 139 -5.91 -30.57 -3.19
C LEU A 139 -4.95 -30.50 -4.38
N TYR A 140 -5.42 -30.89 -5.56
CA TYR A 140 -4.69 -30.71 -6.81
C TYR A 140 -5.53 -29.93 -7.81
N LEU A 141 -4.93 -28.91 -8.44
CA LEU A 141 -5.50 -28.16 -9.57
C LEU A 141 -6.83 -27.44 -9.24
N MET A 142 -6.98 -26.97 -7.99
CA MET A 142 -8.16 -26.20 -7.60
C MET A 142 -7.99 -24.73 -7.99
N ASP A 143 -8.83 -24.23 -8.89
CA ASP A 143 -8.75 -22.81 -9.27
C ASP A 143 -9.36 -21.93 -8.17
N TYR A 144 -10.42 -22.39 -7.51
CA TYR A 144 -11.10 -21.67 -6.42
C TYR A 144 -11.43 -22.57 -5.24
N VAL A 145 -11.07 -22.14 -4.04
CA VAL A 145 -11.46 -22.78 -2.78
C VAL A 145 -12.21 -21.76 -1.93
N TYR A 146 -13.46 -22.08 -1.57
CA TYR A 146 -14.34 -21.26 -0.74
C TYR A 146 -14.50 -21.96 0.61
N ILE A 147 -14.05 -21.31 1.68
CA ILE A 147 -14.19 -21.80 3.04
C ILE A 147 -15.17 -20.89 3.78
N THR A 148 -16.28 -21.44 4.26
CA THR A 148 -17.10 -20.84 5.31
C THR A 148 -16.68 -21.46 6.63
N ALA A 149 -16.08 -20.69 7.53
CA ALA A 149 -15.47 -21.23 8.73
C ALA A 149 -16.19 -20.75 9.99
N GLY A 150 -16.12 -21.52 11.08
CA GLY A 150 -16.44 -21.06 12.43
C GLY A 150 -15.22 -20.45 13.14
N THR A 151 -15.44 -19.78 14.27
CA THR A 151 -14.34 -19.20 15.07
C THR A 151 -13.30 -20.24 15.47
N GLY A 152 -12.03 -19.92 15.29
CA GLY A 152 -10.88 -20.77 15.59
C GLY A 152 -10.60 -21.86 14.57
N ALA A 153 -11.37 -21.95 13.48
CA ALA A 153 -11.15 -22.94 12.43
C ALA A 153 -9.83 -22.71 11.68
N GLN A 154 -9.24 -23.79 11.19
CA GLN A 154 -7.97 -23.78 10.46
C GLN A 154 -8.06 -24.64 9.20
N PHE A 155 -7.58 -24.08 8.09
CA PHE A 155 -7.42 -24.78 6.81
C PHE A 155 -5.95 -24.78 6.43
N ASP A 156 -5.35 -25.96 6.34
CA ASP A 156 -3.95 -26.17 6.01
C ASP A 156 -3.79 -26.63 4.56
N ALA A 157 -3.19 -25.77 3.74
CA ALA A 157 -2.90 -25.98 2.34
C ALA A 157 -1.50 -26.56 2.09
N GLU A 158 -0.78 -27.02 3.12
CA GLU A 158 0.60 -27.50 2.99
C GLU A 158 0.75 -28.60 1.92
N LYS A 159 -0.22 -29.52 1.85
CA LYS A 159 -0.24 -30.61 0.86
C LYS A 159 -0.90 -30.25 -0.47
N SER A 160 -1.49 -29.06 -0.57
CA SER A 160 -2.21 -28.61 -1.75
C SER A 160 -1.24 -28.07 -2.80
N TYR A 161 -1.56 -28.33 -4.06
CA TYR A 161 -0.75 -27.97 -5.22
C TYR A 161 -1.60 -27.23 -6.26
N GLU A 162 -1.07 -26.12 -6.78
CA GLU A 162 -1.73 -25.25 -7.76
C GLU A 162 -3.13 -24.79 -7.32
N THR A 163 -3.25 -24.32 -6.07
CA THR A 163 -4.46 -23.63 -5.63
C THR A 163 -4.44 -22.18 -6.12
N GLY A 164 -5.33 -21.82 -7.04
CA GLY A 164 -5.37 -20.48 -7.64
C GLY A 164 -5.81 -19.41 -6.64
N ILE A 165 -6.99 -19.59 -6.08
CA ILE A 165 -7.63 -18.64 -5.16
C ILE A 165 -8.18 -19.36 -3.93
N LEU A 166 -7.93 -18.81 -2.74
CA LEU A 166 -8.44 -19.28 -1.47
C LEU A 166 -9.23 -18.17 -0.77
N TRP A 167 -10.53 -18.36 -0.65
CA TRP A 167 -11.45 -17.42 -0.04
C TRP A 167 -11.92 -17.88 1.33
N LEU A 168 -11.94 -16.94 2.27
CA LEU A 168 -12.86 -16.99 3.41
C LEU A 168 -14.18 -16.33 2.97
N ASP A 169 -15.23 -17.13 2.81
CA ASP A 169 -16.54 -16.70 2.31
C ASP A 169 -17.53 -16.50 3.47
N ALA A 170 -18.29 -15.40 3.43
CA ALA A 170 -19.31 -15.04 4.41
C ALA A 170 -18.83 -15.15 5.86
N ALA A 171 -17.79 -14.38 6.20
CA ALA A 171 -17.06 -14.57 7.44
C ALA A 171 -17.93 -14.48 8.72
N PRO A 172 -17.75 -15.40 9.69
CA PRO A 172 -18.74 -15.69 10.73
C PRO A 172 -18.72 -14.77 11.95
N GLY A 173 -17.78 -13.82 12.07
CA GLY A 173 -17.58 -13.03 13.30
C GLY A 173 -16.45 -13.50 14.24
N GLY A 174 -15.43 -14.24 13.80
CA GLY A 174 -14.30 -14.64 14.66
C GLY A 174 -13.09 -15.21 13.93
N ASN A 175 -11.97 -15.40 14.64
CA ASN A 175 -10.66 -15.66 14.02
C ASN A 175 -10.60 -16.95 13.19
N VAL A 176 -9.95 -16.91 12.03
CA VAL A 176 -9.72 -18.06 11.14
C VAL A 176 -8.24 -18.10 10.75
N THR A 177 -7.68 -19.28 10.51
CA THR A 177 -6.28 -19.40 10.04
C THR A 177 -6.17 -20.23 8.77
N PHE A 178 -5.47 -19.70 7.77
CA PHE A 178 -5.00 -20.45 6.60
C PHE A 178 -3.49 -20.66 6.73
N THR A 179 -3.03 -21.90 6.61
CA THR A 179 -1.60 -22.26 6.71
C THR A 179 -1.10 -22.98 5.48
N GLY A 180 0.22 -23.01 5.28
CA GLY A 180 0.83 -23.75 4.17
C GLY A 180 0.44 -23.22 2.79
N VAL A 181 0.02 -21.96 2.71
CA VAL A 181 -0.48 -21.34 1.48
C VAL A 181 0.68 -20.99 0.57
N ASP A 182 0.60 -21.34 -0.72
CA ASP A 182 1.62 -20.97 -1.70
C ASP A 182 1.65 -19.45 -1.91
N SER A 183 2.84 -18.85 -2.11
CA SER A 183 2.99 -17.40 -2.33
C SER A 183 2.27 -16.92 -3.60
N THR A 184 2.03 -17.82 -4.56
CA THR A 184 1.35 -17.51 -5.81
C THR A 184 -0.18 -17.48 -5.69
N THR A 185 -0.75 -18.14 -4.67
CA THR A 185 -2.18 -18.21 -4.38
C THR A 185 -2.71 -16.84 -3.95
N LEU A 186 -3.82 -16.41 -4.57
CA LEU A 186 -4.55 -15.23 -4.09
C LEU A 186 -5.42 -15.63 -2.90
N VAL A 187 -5.22 -14.97 -1.76
CA VAL A 187 -6.00 -15.24 -0.54
C VAL A 187 -6.89 -14.05 -0.24
N GLY A 188 -8.14 -14.26 0.14
CA GLY A 188 -8.98 -13.12 0.47
C GLY A 188 -10.17 -13.41 1.34
N ILE A 189 -10.84 -12.33 1.70
CA ILE A 189 -12.14 -12.35 2.35
C ILE A 189 -13.16 -11.86 1.32
N GLN A 190 -14.27 -12.56 1.19
CA GLN A 190 -15.37 -12.11 0.34
C GLN A 190 -16.72 -12.18 1.05
N ASN A 191 -17.63 -11.32 0.60
CA ASN A 191 -19.02 -11.22 1.07
C ASN A 191 -19.12 -11.14 2.60
N SER A 192 -18.14 -10.53 3.26
CA SER A 192 -18.08 -10.43 4.73
C SER A 192 -18.92 -9.24 5.20
N LEU A 193 -19.89 -9.50 6.07
CA LEU A 193 -20.75 -8.47 6.68
C LEU A 193 -20.49 -8.32 8.18
N ALA A 194 -20.09 -9.40 8.86
CA ALA A 194 -19.92 -9.42 10.31
C ALA A 194 -18.50 -9.01 10.77
N GLY A 195 -17.50 -9.18 9.91
CA GLY A 195 -16.09 -9.02 10.27
C GLY A 195 -15.44 -10.33 10.70
N THR A 196 -14.14 -10.49 10.45
CA THR A 196 -13.33 -11.62 10.89
C THR A 196 -11.86 -11.25 10.96
N ALA A 197 -11.09 -11.94 11.81
CA ALA A 197 -9.63 -11.89 11.72
C ALA A 197 -9.12 -13.14 10.98
N LEU A 198 -8.66 -12.98 9.74
CA LEU A 198 -8.03 -14.03 8.96
C LEU A 198 -6.51 -13.95 9.10
N THR A 199 -5.90 -14.95 9.74
CA THR A 199 -4.44 -15.12 9.74
C THR A 199 -4.02 -15.99 8.57
N VAL A 200 -3.07 -15.53 7.76
CA VAL A 200 -2.54 -16.26 6.61
C VAL A 200 -1.05 -16.51 6.80
N LEU A 201 -0.68 -17.79 6.89
CA LEU A 201 0.70 -18.26 6.96
C LEU A 201 1.08 -18.84 5.61
N PHE A 202 1.67 -17.99 4.77
CA PHE A 202 2.25 -18.41 3.51
C PHE A 202 3.49 -19.29 3.74
N LYS A 203 3.71 -20.24 2.83
CA LYS A 203 4.99 -20.92 2.65
C LYS A 203 6.08 -19.88 2.37
N PRO A 204 7.32 -20.12 2.82
CA PRO A 204 8.43 -19.25 2.45
C PRO A 204 8.53 -19.17 0.91
N PRO A 205 8.44 -17.97 0.30
CA PRO A 205 8.56 -17.85 -1.14
C PRO A 205 9.98 -18.21 -1.57
N SER A 206 10.15 -18.65 -2.83
CA SER A 206 11.48 -18.94 -3.38
C SER A 206 12.35 -17.68 -3.50
N ASP A 207 11.72 -16.51 -3.59
CA ASP A 207 12.34 -15.19 -3.58
C ASP A 207 11.70 -14.39 -2.43
N ARG A 208 12.52 -13.90 -1.49
CA ARG A 208 12.04 -13.13 -0.32
C ARG A 208 11.20 -11.90 -0.72
N ASN A 209 11.41 -11.38 -1.93
CA ASN A 209 10.71 -10.21 -2.45
C ASN A 209 9.48 -10.56 -3.31
N GLU A 210 9.16 -11.85 -3.47
CA GLU A 210 7.97 -12.26 -4.19
C GLU A 210 6.72 -11.74 -3.45
N PRO A 211 5.84 -10.98 -4.13
CA PRO A 211 4.66 -10.45 -3.48
C PRO A 211 3.63 -11.54 -3.20
N VAL A 212 3.18 -11.64 -1.95
CA VAL A 212 1.96 -12.39 -1.64
C VAL A 212 0.73 -11.60 -2.08
N LYS A 213 -0.31 -12.29 -2.53
CA LYS A 213 -1.51 -11.68 -3.10
C LYS A 213 -2.69 -11.83 -2.14
N LEU A 214 -3.27 -10.70 -1.79
CA LEU A 214 -4.44 -10.59 -0.94
C LEU A 214 -5.60 -9.94 -1.70
N ALA A 215 -6.84 -10.20 -1.27
CA ALA A 215 -8.02 -9.61 -1.86
C ALA A 215 -9.17 -9.40 -0.87
N LEU A 216 -9.94 -8.33 -1.12
CA LEU A 216 -11.16 -7.95 -0.41
C LEU A 216 -12.27 -7.77 -1.45
N PHE A 217 -13.30 -8.61 -1.37
CA PHE A 217 -14.39 -8.67 -2.34
C PHE A 217 -15.74 -8.55 -1.62
N ASP A 218 -16.34 -7.36 -1.58
CA ASP A 218 -17.49 -7.06 -0.69
C ASP A 218 -17.24 -7.43 0.77
N ALA A 219 -16.02 -7.18 1.25
CA ALA A 219 -15.64 -7.31 2.64
C ALA A 219 -15.98 -5.99 3.35
N THR A 220 -17.15 -5.90 3.97
CA THR A 220 -17.68 -4.67 4.60
C THR A 220 -17.76 -4.75 6.12
N GLY A 221 -17.41 -5.91 6.70
CA GLY A 221 -17.33 -6.09 8.13
C GLY A 221 -16.09 -5.41 8.72
N THR A 222 -15.92 -5.55 10.04
CA THR A 222 -14.66 -5.18 10.70
C THR A 222 -13.60 -6.26 10.48
N ASP A 223 -13.28 -6.52 9.20
CA ASP A 223 -12.36 -7.56 8.80
C ASP A 223 -10.91 -7.19 9.13
N GLU A 224 -10.07 -8.17 9.40
CA GLU A 224 -8.63 -8.05 9.59
C GLU A 224 -7.93 -9.18 8.84
N ILE A 225 -6.92 -8.85 8.02
CA ILE A 225 -6.01 -9.83 7.43
C ILE A 225 -4.64 -9.69 8.10
N ILE A 226 -4.17 -10.79 8.72
CA ILE A 226 -2.91 -10.87 9.46
C ILE A 226 -1.93 -11.73 8.66
N VAL A 227 -0.84 -11.10 8.22
CA VAL A 227 0.23 -11.73 7.42
C VAL A 227 1.60 -11.44 8.05
N PRO A 228 1.99 -12.20 9.08
CA PRO A 228 3.10 -11.81 9.95
C PRO A 228 4.47 -11.81 9.26
N ASN A 229 4.65 -12.66 8.23
CA ASN A 229 5.96 -12.97 7.65
C ASN A 229 6.14 -12.49 6.20
N ALA A 230 5.15 -11.78 5.63
CA ALA A 230 5.22 -11.32 4.25
C ALA A 230 6.01 -10.00 4.16
N ILE A 231 6.98 -9.93 3.23
CA ILE A 231 7.80 -8.72 2.99
C ILE A 231 7.10 -7.78 2.00
N THR A 232 6.58 -8.33 0.90
CA THR A 232 5.87 -7.57 -0.13
C THR A 232 4.44 -8.07 -0.25
N LEU A 233 3.48 -7.14 -0.22
CA LEU A 233 2.05 -7.44 -0.35
C LEU A 233 1.45 -6.76 -1.58
N ARG A 234 0.51 -7.46 -2.23
CA ARG A 234 -0.41 -6.86 -3.22
C ARG A 234 -1.83 -7.14 -2.78
N ILE A 235 -2.61 -6.09 -2.59
CA ILE A 235 -3.97 -6.16 -2.03
C ILE A 235 -4.97 -5.60 -3.05
N ALA A 236 -5.89 -6.44 -3.50
CA ALA A 236 -6.98 -6.07 -4.38
C ALA A 236 -8.21 -5.63 -3.60
N SER A 237 -8.84 -4.53 -4.00
CA SER A 237 -10.20 -4.14 -3.61
C SER A 237 -11.11 -4.19 -4.83
N MET A 238 -11.99 -5.20 -4.91
CA MET A 238 -12.85 -5.42 -6.07
C MET A 238 -14.29 -5.69 -5.63
N PRO A 239 -15.28 -5.43 -6.49
CA PRO A 239 -16.65 -5.86 -6.25
C PRO A 239 -16.72 -7.39 -6.07
N GLY A 240 -17.48 -7.84 -5.09
CA GLY A 240 -17.86 -9.24 -4.92
C GLY A 240 -19.21 -9.55 -5.55
N SER A 241 -20.01 -10.37 -4.88
CA SER A 241 -21.34 -10.80 -5.36
C SER A 241 -22.52 -10.07 -4.69
N VAL A 242 -22.25 -9.19 -3.73
CA VAL A 242 -23.24 -8.41 -2.98
C VAL A 242 -23.48 -7.07 -3.68
N ALA A 243 -24.51 -6.99 -4.51
CA ALA A 243 -24.74 -5.86 -5.43
C ALA A 243 -24.83 -4.44 -4.82
N THR A 244 -24.95 -4.28 -3.50
CA THR A 244 -25.12 -2.98 -2.83
C THR A 244 -23.85 -2.43 -2.19
N THR A 245 -22.77 -3.22 -2.14
CA THR A 245 -21.53 -2.80 -1.49
C THR A 245 -20.68 -2.00 -2.49
N THR A 246 -20.23 -0.83 -2.05
CA THR A 246 -19.43 0.09 -2.87
C THR A 246 -18.06 0.38 -2.27
N VAL A 247 -17.83 -0.08 -1.04
CA VAL A 247 -16.61 0.16 -0.26
C VAL A 247 -16.24 -1.13 0.46
N ASN A 248 -15.03 -1.64 0.25
CA ASN A 248 -14.43 -2.66 1.10
C ASN A 248 -13.82 -2.01 2.34
N SER A 249 -13.81 -2.74 3.46
CA SER A 249 -13.11 -2.34 4.66
C SER A 249 -12.38 -3.51 5.30
N ALA A 250 -11.12 -3.29 5.64
CA ALA A 250 -10.34 -4.23 6.43
C ALA A 250 -9.14 -3.56 7.10
N LYS A 251 -8.74 -4.09 8.26
CA LYS A 251 -7.43 -3.85 8.84
C LYS A 251 -6.41 -4.83 8.24
N ILE A 252 -5.22 -4.35 7.93
CA ILE A 252 -4.09 -5.16 7.46
C ILE A 252 -3.00 -5.12 8.54
N THR A 253 -2.63 -6.28 9.07
CA THR A 253 -1.56 -6.43 10.06
C THR A 253 -0.42 -7.22 9.44
N ALA A 254 0.65 -6.51 9.08
CA ALA A 254 1.78 -7.04 8.34
C ALA A 254 3.10 -6.62 9.00
N GLY A 255 3.47 -7.34 10.07
CA GLY A 255 4.59 -6.97 10.94
C GLY A 255 5.95 -6.91 10.24
N ALA A 256 6.18 -7.79 9.27
CA ALA A 256 7.42 -7.88 8.51
C ALA A 256 7.37 -7.16 7.14
N ALA A 257 6.24 -6.55 6.76
CA ALA A 257 6.10 -5.95 5.44
C ALA A 257 6.98 -4.71 5.31
N GLU A 258 7.67 -4.62 4.17
CA GLU A 258 8.47 -3.47 3.74
C GLU A 258 7.70 -2.70 2.64
N GLU A 259 6.97 -3.41 1.75
CA GLU A 259 6.17 -2.81 0.68
C GLU A 259 4.73 -3.35 0.64
N ILE A 260 3.76 -2.45 0.55
CA ILE A 260 2.34 -2.79 0.38
C ILE A 260 1.80 -2.04 -0.84
N ARG A 261 1.22 -2.79 -1.80
CA ARG A 261 0.57 -2.23 -2.98
C ARG A 261 -0.93 -2.45 -2.93
N LEU A 262 -1.70 -1.38 -3.10
CA LEU A 262 -3.16 -1.39 -3.18
C LEU A 262 -3.59 -1.18 -4.64
N TYR A 263 -4.59 -1.93 -5.09
CA TYR A 263 -5.14 -1.80 -6.44
C TYR A 263 -6.60 -2.26 -6.49
N GLY A 264 -7.30 -1.92 -7.58
CA GLY A 264 -8.65 -2.39 -7.85
C GLY A 264 -9.62 -1.27 -8.18
N GLU A 265 -10.90 -1.61 -8.22
CA GLU A 265 -11.98 -0.76 -8.77
C GLU A 265 -13.07 -0.42 -7.76
N GLN A 266 -13.04 -1.02 -6.56
CA GLN A 266 -13.95 -0.69 -5.47
C GLN A 266 -13.22 0.12 -4.40
N ALA A 267 -13.89 1.10 -3.81
CA ALA A 267 -13.31 1.95 -2.77
C ALA A 267 -12.83 1.10 -1.58
N LEU A 268 -11.81 1.56 -0.86
CA LEU A 268 -11.18 0.82 0.21
C LEU A 268 -11.00 1.70 1.45
N THR A 269 -11.61 1.31 2.57
CA THR A 269 -11.33 1.87 3.89
C THR A 269 -10.45 0.90 4.68
N THR A 270 -9.17 1.24 4.87
CA THR A 270 -8.21 0.33 5.49
C THR A 270 -7.35 0.96 6.57
N THR A 271 -7.05 0.18 7.60
CA THR A 271 -5.99 0.50 8.56
C THR A 271 -4.81 -0.44 8.31
N ILE A 272 -3.63 0.11 8.03
CA ILE A 272 -2.40 -0.68 7.85
C ILE A 272 -1.53 -0.54 9.10
N THR A 273 -1.12 -1.69 9.65
CA THR A 273 -0.17 -1.77 10.77
C THR A 273 1.04 -2.62 10.44
N GLY A 274 2.23 -2.08 10.64
CA GLY A 274 3.51 -2.77 10.44
C GLY A 274 4.70 -1.92 10.87
N ALA A 275 5.64 -2.51 11.61
CA ALA A 275 6.78 -1.79 12.18
C ALA A 275 7.88 -1.48 11.14
N HIS A 276 7.85 -2.17 10.00
CA HIS A 276 8.88 -2.13 8.97
C HIS A 276 8.39 -1.59 7.61
N VAL A 277 7.14 -1.11 7.53
CA VAL A 277 6.56 -0.64 6.27
C VAL A 277 7.32 0.61 5.80
N GLU A 278 7.96 0.50 4.65
CA GLU A 278 8.71 1.58 4.00
C GLU A 278 7.91 2.23 2.87
N VAL A 279 7.01 1.47 2.22
CA VAL A 279 6.20 1.96 1.11
C VAL A 279 4.76 1.44 1.19
N ILE A 280 3.79 2.36 1.06
CA ILE A 280 2.40 2.07 0.71
C ILE A 280 2.11 2.72 -0.64
N HIS A 281 1.67 1.94 -1.63
CA HIS A 281 1.50 2.42 -2.99
C HIS A 281 0.12 2.06 -3.54
N ALA A 282 -0.71 3.07 -3.76
CA ALA A 282 -2.11 2.94 -4.18
C ALA A 282 -2.42 3.55 -5.56
N ALA A 283 -1.41 3.93 -6.36
CA ALA A 283 -1.60 4.57 -7.67
C ALA A 283 -2.41 3.74 -8.69
N TYR A 284 -2.63 2.44 -8.41
CA TYR A 284 -3.43 1.53 -9.23
C TYR A 284 -4.84 1.29 -8.67
N LEU A 285 -5.23 1.98 -7.60
CA LEU A 285 -6.58 1.98 -7.08
C LEU A 285 -7.40 3.05 -7.81
N GLN A 286 -8.43 2.62 -8.53
CA GLN A 286 -9.26 3.51 -9.36
C GLN A 286 -10.39 4.20 -8.57
N ALA A 287 -10.64 3.74 -7.35
CA ALA A 287 -11.70 4.23 -6.47
C ALA A 287 -11.10 4.83 -5.19
N PRO A 288 -11.87 5.64 -4.44
CA PRO A 288 -11.36 6.32 -3.24
C PRO A 288 -10.71 5.38 -2.22
N LEU A 289 -9.55 5.77 -1.71
CA LEU A 289 -8.86 5.19 -0.57
C LEU A 289 -9.17 6.00 0.70
N ASP A 290 -9.52 5.31 1.77
CA ASP A 290 -9.50 5.86 3.14
C ASP A 290 -8.49 5.04 3.95
N LEU A 291 -7.25 5.54 3.99
CA LEU A 291 -6.10 4.89 4.61
C LEU A 291 -5.82 5.50 5.97
N THR A 292 -5.78 4.67 7.00
CA THR A 292 -5.08 4.97 8.26
C THR A 292 -3.81 4.14 8.36
N PHE A 293 -2.66 4.78 8.32
CA PHE A 293 -1.38 4.12 8.60
C PHE A 293 -1.02 4.28 10.07
N ALA A 294 -0.80 3.15 10.74
CA ALA A 294 -0.41 3.10 12.13
C ALA A 294 0.86 2.28 12.33
N THR A 295 1.94 2.93 12.78
CA THR A 295 3.18 2.22 13.09
C THR A 295 3.80 2.67 14.39
N THR A 296 4.55 1.77 15.02
CA THR A 296 5.46 2.06 16.15
C THR A 296 6.92 2.10 15.68
N GLY A 297 7.17 1.85 14.39
CA GLY A 297 8.49 1.92 13.78
C GLY A 297 9.02 3.35 13.69
N ALA A 298 10.34 3.47 13.56
CA ALA A 298 11.01 4.74 13.26
C ALA A 298 11.47 4.82 11.78
N THR A 299 11.16 3.80 10.97
CA THR A 299 11.52 3.76 9.57
C THR A 299 10.77 4.84 8.80
N PRO A 300 11.45 5.65 7.96
CA PRO A 300 10.77 6.56 7.05
C PRO A 300 9.83 5.79 6.11
N ILE A 301 8.72 6.42 5.73
CA ILE A 301 7.71 5.80 4.85
C ILE A 301 7.41 6.68 3.64
N GLY A 302 7.27 6.07 2.46
CA GLY A 302 6.63 6.64 1.29
C GLY A 302 5.18 6.20 1.19
N ILE A 303 4.24 7.13 0.99
CA ILE A 303 2.84 6.84 0.71
C ILE A 303 2.49 7.49 -0.63
N ILE A 304 1.94 6.71 -1.54
CA ILE A 304 1.42 7.18 -2.83
C ILE A 304 -0.07 6.82 -2.87
N GLY A 305 -0.94 7.82 -2.98
CA GLY A 305 -2.38 7.65 -3.16
C GLY A 305 -2.77 7.21 -4.58
N GLY A 306 -4.07 7.16 -4.82
CA GLY A 306 -4.71 6.73 -6.05
C GLY A 306 -5.02 7.89 -7.00
N ILE A 307 -6.07 7.69 -7.81
CA ILE A 307 -6.54 8.68 -8.82
C ILE A 307 -7.90 9.29 -8.46
N ALA A 308 -8.42 8.96 -7.27
CA ALA A 308 -9.72 9.38 -6.78
C ALA A 308 -9.53 10.18 -5.48
N ALA A 309 -10.60 10.79 -4.98
CA ALA A 309 -10.53 11.59 -3.76
C ALA A 309 -10.20 10.74 -2.52
N ASP A 310 -8.94 10.74 -2.15
CA ASP A 310 -8.37 9.90 -1.12
C ASP A 310 -8.33 10.59 0.25
N ARG A 311 -8.34 9.79 1.31
CA ARG A 311 -8.10 10.22 2.68
C ARG A 311 -6.92 9.44 3.23
N ILE A 312 -5.83 10.12 3.52
CA ILE A 312 -4.60 9.52 4.05
C ILE A 312 -4.36 10.08 5.44
N THR A 313 -4.45 9.23 6.45
CA THR A 313 -4.14 9.57 7.84
C THR A 313 -2.90 8.80 8.29
N VAL A 314 -1.86 9.51 8.70
CA VAL A 314 -0.66 8.92 9.31
C VAL A 314 -0.69 9.22 10.80
N ASN A 315 -0.63 8.18 11.63
CA ASN A 315 -0.65 8.38 13.07
C ASN A 315 0.69 8.94 13.62
N ASP A 316 0.56 9.74 14.68
CA ASP A 316 1.71 10.41 15.32
C ASP A 316 2.49 9.49 16.28
N ALA A 317 2.10 8.21 16.37
CA ALA A 317 2.74 7.24 17.27
C ALA A 317 4.12 6.81 16.78
N SER A 318 4.41 6.99 15.48
CA SER A 318 5.66 6.60 14.87
C SER A 318 6.74 7.67 15.00
N GLY A 319 8.01 7.25 15.05
CA GLY A 319 9.15 8.18 14.96
C GLY A 319 9.63 8.43 13.53
N GLY A 320 9.06 7.70 12.56
CA GLY A 320 9.45 7.74 11.15
C GLY A 320 8.88 8.95 10.41
N ARG A 321 9.68 9.53 9.52
CA ARG A 321 9.25 10.60 8.63
C ARG A 321 8.53 10.06 7.40
N ALA A 322 7.40 10.63 7.04
CA ALA A 322 6.59 10.28 5.89
C ALA A 322 6.81 11.26 4.73
N ALA A 323 7.04 10.70 3.55
CA ALA A 323 6.87 11.36 2.27
C ALA A 323 5.54 10.91 1.65
N ILE A 324 4.67 11.84 1.28
CA ILE A 324 3.33 11.55 0.78
C ILE A 324 3.15 12.17 -0.60
N ASP A 325 2.66 11.40 -1.54
CA ASP A 325 2.11 11.85 -2.82
C ASP A 325 0.64 11.45 -2.81
N ALA A 326 -0.28 12.42 -2.72
CA ALA A 326 -1.71 12.12 -2.56
C ALA A 326 -2.34 11.62 -3.87
N GLY A 327 -1.80 12.01 -5.02
CA GLY A 327 -2.25 11.55 -6.34
C GLY A 327 -3.17 12.53 -7.05
N ASP A 328 -4.10 12.01 -7.85
CA ASP A 328 -5.15 12.83 -8.46
C ASP A 328 -6.43 12.68 -7.63
N GLY A 329 -7.26 13.72 -7.57
CA GLY A 329 -8.49 13.70 -6.78
C GLY A 329 -8.55 14.86 -5.81
N ALA A 330 -9.69 15.06 -5.15
CA ALA A 330 -9.78 16.06 -4.09
C ALA A 330 -9.39 15.39 -2.76
N ASP A 331 -8.09 15.36 -2.50
CA ASP A 331 -7.49 14.53 -1.47
C ASP A 331 -7.48 15.20 -0.10
N THR A 332 -7.40 14.39 0.94
CA THR A 332 -7.23 14.86 2.32
C THR A 332 -6.11 14.09 3.00
N VAL A 333 -5.02 14.80 3.31
CA VAL A 333 -3.88 14.27 4.05
C VAL A 333 -3.92 14.79 5.48
N THR A 334 -3.92 13.91 6.48
CA THR A 334 -3.82 14.25 7.90
C THR A 334 -2.58 13.60 8.51
N ILE A 335 -1.67 14.42 9.04
CA ILE A 335 -0.39 13.94 9.59
C ILE A 335 0.14 14.88 10.67
N GLY A 336 0.74 14.33 11.73
CA GLY A 336 1.46 15.12 12.72
C GLY A 336 2.78 15.68 12.21
N ALA A 337 3.14 16.85 12.72
CA ALA A 337 4.35 17.58 12.35
C ALA A 337 5.65 16.77 12.56
N ARG A 338 5.65 15.83 13.52
CA ARG A 338 6.79 14.93 13.76
C ARG A 338 7.03 13.95 12.63
N ASN A 339 5.97 13.51 11.98
CA ASN A 339 6.02 12.53 10.92
C ASN A 339 6.09 13.21 9.56
N ALA A 340 5.51 14.39 9.37
CA ALA A 340 5.54 15.09 8.10
C ALA A 340 6.98 15.42 7.65
N HIS A 341 7.31 15.07 6.40
CA HIS A 341 8.56 15.49 5.76
C HIS A 341 8.36 16.20 4.43
N SER A 342 7.82 15.51 3.43
CA SER A 342 7.58 16.04 2.09
C SER A 342 6.22 15.58 1.61
N ILE A 343 5.40 16.50 1.13
CA ILE A 343 4.01 16.26 0.79
C ILE A 343 3.74 16.87 -0.59
N THR A 344 3.34 16.03 -1.53
CA THR A 344 2.79 16.39 -2.83
C THR A 344 1.29 16.16 -2.74
N LEU A 345 0.50 17.21 -2.97
CA LEU A 345 -0.95 17.17 -2.93
C LEU A 345 -1.56 16.69 -4.25
N GLY A 346 -0.86 16.93 -5.35
CA GLY A 346 -1.25 16.47 -6.67
C GLY A 346 -2.37 17.31 -7.27
N ALA A 347 -3.27 16.66 -8.00
CA ALA A 347 -4.27 17.35 -8.81
C ALA A 347 -5.66 17.29 -8.18
N GLY A 348 -6.13 18.40 -7.64
CA GLY A 348 -7.51 18.54 -7.20
C GLY A 348 -7.68 19.75 -6.33
N ALA A 349 -8.69 19.73 -5.47
CA ALA A 349 -8.86 20.72 -4.42
C ALA A 349 -8.53 20.06 -3.09
N ASP A 350 -7.25 20.10 -2.74
CA ASP A 350 -6.70 19.21 -1.73
C ASP A 350 -6.68 19.84 -0.34
N VAL A 351 -6.66 19.01 0.69
CA VAL A 351 -6.61 19.43 2.09
C VAL A 351 -5.44 18.77 2.79
N LEU A 352 -4.43 19.56 3.18
CA LEU A 352 -3.39 19.14 4.11
C LEU A 352 -3.73 19.60 5.53
N ALA A 353 -3.99 18.65 6.43
CA ALA A 353 -4.15 18.88 7.86
C ALA A 353 -2.88 18.45 8.62
N LEU A 354 -2.12 19.44 9.09
CA LEU A 354 -0.96 19.26 9.94
C LEU A 354 -1.35 19.41 11.40
N THR A 355 -1.01 18.43 12.23
CA THR A 355 -1.29 18.47 13.68
C THR A 355 -0.01 18.50 14.50
N GLY A 356 -0.12 18.87 15.78
CA GLY A 356 1.03 18.86 16.69
C GLY A 356 2.12 19.88 16.35
N LEU A 357 1.80 20.99 15.68
CA LEU A 357 2.80 21.96 15.20
C LEU A 357 3.54 22.75 16.30
N THR A 358 3.11 22.67 17.57
CA THR A 358 3.80 23.36 18.68
C THR A 358 3.91 22.51 19.93
N GLY A 359 4.88 22.86 20.79
CA GLY A 359 5.08 22.24 22.09
C GLY A 359 5.72 20.85 22.01
N PRO A 360 5.46 19.96 22.98
CA PRO A 360 6.06 18.62 22.98
C PRO A 360 5.66 17.77 21.78
N GLY A 361 4.54 18.07 21.12
CA GLY A 361 4.09 17.38 19.91
C GLY A 361 4.84 17.78 18.65
N SER A 362 5.57 18.90 18.65
CA SER A 362 6.24 19.40 17.45
C SER A 362 7.51 18.62 17.12
N TRP A 363 7.92 18.71 15.86
CA TRP A 363 9.26 18.33 15.44
C TRP A 363 10.26 19.40 15.85
N ALA A 364 11.41 18.99 16.40
CA ALA A 364 12.40 19.96 16.84
C ALA A 364 13.03 20.69 15.63
N LEU A 365 12.90 22.03 15.59
CA LEU A 365 13.57 22.83 14.57
C LEU A 365 15.10 22.83 14.76
N GLY A 366 15.82 22.68 13.65
CA GLY A 366 17.27 22.74 13.60
C GLY A 366 17.79 24.19 13.55
N LEU A 367 18.06 24.80 14.70
CA LEU A 367 18.38 26.24 14.77
C LEU A 367 19.88 26.59 14.62
N GLY A 368 20.77 25.62 14.43
CA GLY A 368 22.21 25.89 14.38
C GLY A 368 22.71 26.44 13.04
N SER A 369 21.93 26.35 11.97
CA SER A 369 22.21 27.00 10.67
C SER A 369 20.98 26.97 9.75
N SER A 370 20.96 27.78 8.69
CA SER A 370 19.93 27.73 7.65
C SER A 370 19.76 26.34 7.02
N ALA A 371 20.84 25.59 6.87
CA ALA A 371 20.80 24.23 6.32
C ALA A 371 20.17 23.22 7.32
N GLN A 372 20.38 23.40 8.62
CA GLN A 372 19.72 22.59 9.64
C GLN A 372 18.22 22.93 9.70
N LEU A 373 17.88 24.22 9.64
CA LEU A 373 16.49 24.67 9.66
C LEU A 373 15.74 24.12 8.45
N ALA A 374 16.31 24.25 7.25
CA ALA A 374 15.74 23.71 6.02
C ALA A 374 15.46 22.20 6.09
N ARG A 375 16.34 21.41 6.72
CA ARG A 375 16.11 19.95 6.89
C ARG A 375 15.01 19.61 7.90
N SER A 376 14.75 20.47 8.88
CA SER A 376 13.67 20.29 9.86
C SER A 376 12.31 20.75 9.36
N THR A 377 12.26 21.53 8.27
CA THR A 377 11.04 22.03 7.65
C THR A 377 10.17 20.89 7.09
N ILE A 378 8.85 21.09 7.13
CA ILE A 378 7.88 20.27 6.40
C ILE A 378 7.73 20.87 5.01
N GLU A 379 8.01 20.11 3.96
CA GLU A 379 7.93 20.58 2.59
C GLU A 379 6.59 20.20 1.95
N VAL A 380 5.96 21.16 1.29
CA VAL A 380 4.80 20.95 0.41
C VAL A 380 5.23 21.37 -1.00
N THR A 381 5.22 20.42 -1.93
CA THR A 381 5.96 20.52 -3.20
C THR A 381 5.20 21.25 -4.31
N ASP A 382 3.87 21.20 -4.28
CA ASP A 382 3.01 21.61 -5.40
C ASP A 382 1.74 22.37 -4.98
N PHE A 383 1.69 22.86 -3.74
CA PHE A 383 0.56 23.62 -3.21
C PHE A 383 0.05 24.71 -4.17
N ALA A 384 -1.20 24.60 -4.58
CA ALA A 384 -1.89 25.51 -5.48
C ALA A 384 -2.79 26.48 -4.70
N SER A 385 -2.29 27.70 -4.47
CA SER A 385 -3.08 28.75 -3.81
C SER A 385 -4.37 29.10 -4.58
N GLY A 386 -5.47 29.22 -3.85
CA GLY A 386 -6.84 29.40 -4.35
C GLY A 386 -7.57 28.09 -4.67
N ILE A 387 -6.87 26.95 -4.55
CA ILE A 387 -7.39 25.61 -4.84
C ILE A 387 -7.23 24.74 -3.59
N ASP A 388 -6.01 24.62 -3.09
CA ASP A 388 -5.67 23.77 -1.94
C ASP A 388 -5.90 24.49 -0.61
N GLN A 389 -6.08 23.68 0.45
CA GLN A 389 -6.25 24.14 1.82
C GLN A 389 -5.20 23.54 2.75
N LEU A 390 -4.63 24.39 3.59
CA LEU A 390 -3.72 24.01 4.67
C LEU A 390 -4.37 24.27 6.03
N ARG A 391 -4.52 23.24 6.85
CA ARG A 391 -5.05 23.33 8.21
C ARG A 391 -3.93 23.08 9.19
N LEU A 392 -3.53 24.13 9.91
CA LEU A 392 -2.44 24.11 10.87
C LEU A 392 -3.01 24.01 12.29
N ALA A 393 -2.91 22.85 12.91
CA ALA A 393 -3.34 22.63 14.28
C ALA A 393 -2.16 22.57 15.25
N ALA A 394 -2.19 23.44 16.24
CA ALA A 394 -1.22 23.52 17.33
C ALA A 394 -1.80 22.93 18.63
N ALA A 395 -0.93 22.63 19.61
CA ALA A 395 -1.41 22.15 20.91
C ALA A 395 -2.22 23.21 21.67
N THR A 396 -1.89 24.48 21.45
CA THR A 396 -2.69 25.64 21.87
C THR A 396 -3.17 26.35 20.61
N PRO A 397 -4.47 26.67 20.48
CA PRO A 397 -4.98 27.33 19.29
C PRO A 397 -4.21 28.58 18.92
N THR A 398 -3.67 28.60 17.70
CA THR A 398 -2.87 29.73 17.21
C THR A 398 -3.72 30.63 16.33
N ALA A 399 -3.57 31.94 16.48
CA ALA A 399 -4.21 32.89 15.60
C ALA A 399 -3.22 33.35 14.51
N LYS A 400 -3.73 33.80 13.37
CA LYS A 400 -2.88 34.42 12.35
C LYS A 400 -2.29 35.74 12.85
N ALA A 401 -1.03 35.97 12.52
CA ALA A 401 -0.40 37.27 12.61
C ALA A 401 -0.84 38.15 11.43
N ALA A 402 -0.89 39.47 11.63
CA ALA A 402 -1.22 40.45 10.60
C ALA A 402 -0.02 41.38 10.36
N PRO A 403 1.07 40.89 9.74
CA PRO A 403 2.25 41.71 9.48
C PRO A 403 1.95 42.79 8.43
N SER A 404 2.54 43.97 8.59
CA SER A 404 2.51 45.02 7.57
C SER A 404 3.36 44.66 6.35
N THR A 405 3.08 45.30 5.21
CA THR A 405 3.90 45.15 3.98
C THR A 405 5.38 45.44 4.23
N ALA A 406 5.70 46.43 5.06
CA ALA A 406 7.08 46.76 5.40
C ALA A 406 7.77 45.64 6.19
N GLN A 407 7.08 45.04 7.17
CA GLN A 407 7.60 43.90 7.93
C GLN A 407 7.84 42.68 7.02
N LEU A 408 6.89 42.36 6.15
CA LEU A 408 7.04 41.27 5.18
C LEU A 408 8.22 41.51 4.22
N ALA A 409 8.39 42.74 3.74
CA ALA A 409 9.52 43.11 2.89
C ALA A 409 10.87 42.98 3.63
N SER A 410 10.93 43.37 4.91
CA SER A 410 12.13 43.19 5.73
C SER A 410 12.46 41.71 5.95
N ILE A 411 11.46 40.86 6.20
CA ILE A 411 11.66 39.41 6.31
C ILE A 411 12.22 38.84 5.01
N ALA A 412 11.61 39.17 3.87
CA ALA A 412 12.04 38.69 2.55
C ALA A 412 13.46 39.16 2.16
N ALA A 413 13.90 40.31 2.68
CA ALA A 413 15.23 40.87 2.45
C ALA A 413 16.32 40.30 3.39
N SER A 414 15.98 39.37 4.28
CA SER A 414 16.94 38.78 5.22
C SER A 414 18.09 38.08 4.49
N ALA A 415 19.27 38.07 5.09
CA ALA A 415 20.47 37.49 4.49
C ALA A 415 20.45 35.94 4.45
N SER A 416 19.63 35.32 5.29
CA SER A 416 19.52 33.87 5.40
C SER A 416 18.10 33.43 5.80
N LEU A 417 17.77 32.16 5.55
CA LEU A 417 16.48 31.59 5.97
C LEU A 417 16.33 31.61 7.51
N LEU A 418 17.41 31.37 8.25
CA LEU A 418 17.38 31.41 9.71
C LEU A 418 17.07 32.83 10.22
N ASP A 419 17.68 33.86 9.61
CA ASP A 419 17.39 35.26 9.95
C ASP A 419 15.94 35.63 9.60
N ALA A 420 15.45 35.20 8.43
CA ALA A 420 14.07 35.41 8.00
C ALA A 420 13.08 34.78 8.98
N ALA A 421 13.29 33.51 9.35
CA ALA A 421 12.45 32.79 10.30
C ALA A 421 12.49 33.43 11.70
N THR A 422 13.67 33.88 12.15
CA THR A 422 13.82 34.58 13.43
C THR A 422 13.04 35.90 13.44
N LEU A 423 13.14 36.69 12.36
CA LEU A 423 12.40 37.94 12.23
C LEU A 423 10.89 37.70 12.09
N ALA A 424 10.48 36.65 11.38
CA ALA A 424 9.09 36.24 11.27
C ALA A 424 8.51 35.83 12.63
N ALA A 425 9.25 35.04 13.43
CA ALA A 425 8.85 34.64 14.77
C ALA A 425 8.59 35.86 15.67
N ASN A 426 9.53 36.80 15.70
CA ASN A 426 9.40 38.05 16.47
C ASN A 426 8.23 38.92 15.97
N THR A 427 8.01 38.95 14.65
CA THR A 427 6.92 39.71 14.03
C THR A 427 5.55 39.11 14.33
N ALA A 428 5.45 37.78 14.35
CA ALA A 428 4.22 37.07 14.65
C ALA A 428 3.80 37.26 16.11
N GLY A 429 4.76 37.09 17.03
CA GLY A 429 4.52 37.03 18.47
C GLY A 429 4.17 35.62 18.97
N ALA A 430 3.94 35.49 20.28
CA ALA A 430 3.64 34.21 20.91
C ALA A 430 2.26 33.66 20.48
N ILE A 431 2.16 32.35 20.28
CA ILE A 431 0.92 31.62 19.96
C ILE A 431 0.29 32.17 18.67
N LYS A 432 1.13 32.43 17.67
CA LYS A 432 0.73 32.99 16.38
C LYS A 432 1.35 32.22 15.24
N ALA A 433 0.63 32.18 14.14
CA ALA A 433 1.14 31.69 12.86
C ALA A 433 1.34 32.86 11.89
N ILE A 434 2.42 32.84 11.11
CA ILE A 434 2.74 33.86 10.11
C ILE A 434 3.15 33.22 8.80
N ALA A 435 2.60 33.73 7.69
CA ALA A 435 3.08 33.42 6.35
C ALA A 435 4.07 34.50 5.90
N PHE A 436 5.22 34.10 5.37
CA PHE A 436 6.24 35.02 4.85
C PHE A 436 6.97 34.40 3.66
N ARG A 437 7.62 35.25 2.85
CA ARG A 437 8.41 34.80 1.70
C ARG A 437 9.90 34.83 2.02
N TYR A 438 10.62 33.87 1.47
CA TYR A 438 12.08 33.91 1.42
C TYR A 438 12.55 33.19 0.15
N GLY A 439 13.31 33.88 -0.70
CA GLY A 439 13.66 33.37 -2.02
C GLY A 439 12.43 33.15 -2.92
N ALA A 440 12.34 31.97 -3.53
CA ALA A 440 11.24 31.61 -4.43
C ALA A 440 10.01 31.05 -3.71
N ASP A 441 10.11 30.77 -2.42
CA ASP A 441 9.11 29.99 -1.68
C ASP A 441 8.36 30.85 -0.66
N THR A 442 7.20 30.33 -0.24
CA THR A 442 6.46 30.83 0.93
C THR A 442 6.64 29.88 2.10
N TYR A 443 6.78 30.44 3.29
CA TYR A 443 6.93 29.71 4.55
C TYR A 443 5.80 30.07 5.48
N LEU A 444 5.26 29.08 6.18
CA LEU A 444 4.35 29.25 7.31
C LEU A 444 5.07 28.82 8.58
N LEU A 445 5.29 29.79 9.46
CA LEU A 445 5.84 29.56 10.79
C LEU A 445 4.70 29.56 11.80
N VAL A 446 4.68 28.56 12.68
CA VAL A 446 3.76 28.47 13.81
C VAL A 446 4.57 28.55 15.10
N ASN A 447 4.42 29.65 15.82
CA ASN A 447 5.12 29.88 17.08
C ASN A 447 4.43 29.19 18.24
N ASP A 448 5.24 28.70 19.18
CA ASP A 448 4.83 28.20 20.48
C ASP A 448 4.42 29.35 21.43
N ALA A 449 4.48 29.10 22.74
CA ALA A 449 4.13 30.10 23.77
C ALA A 449 5.14 31.26 23.88
N THR A 450 6.24 31.25 23.11
CA THR A 450 7.32 32.23 23.14
C THR A 450 7.30 33.08 21.89
N ALA A 451 7.51 34.40 22.04
CA ALA A 451 7.60 35.34 20.92
C ALA A 451 9.02 35.38 20.33
N ALA A 452 9.63 34.23 20.10
CA ALA A 452 10.98 34.08 19.53
C ALA A 452 11.10 32.68 18.91
N LEU A 453 11.93 32.57 17.86
CA LEU A 453 12.15 31.28 17.19
C LEU A 453 12.79 30.28 18.16
N GLY A 454 12.09 29.19 18.43
CA GLY A 454 12.47 28.12 19.34
C GLY A 454 12.37 26.74 18.70
N SER A 455 12.95 25.74 19.36
CA SER A 455 12.89 24.35 18.89
C SER A 455 11.49 23.75 18.94
N HIS A 456 10.54 24.39 19.62
CA HIS A 456 9.15 23.94 19.75
C HIS A 456 8.20 24.61 18.77
N ASP A 457 8.72 25.47 17.88
CA ASP A 457 7.96 26.00 16.74
C ASP A 457 7.92 24.97 15.60
N SER A 458 7.12 25.25 14.58
CA SER A 458 7.15 24.50 13.32
C SER A 458 7.26 25.41 12.12
N LEU A 459 7.96 24.93 11.10
CA LEU A 459 8.12 25.62 9.82
C LEU A 459 7.62 24.71 8.70
N VAL A 460 6.71 25.24 7.89
CA VAL A 460 6.19 24.61 6.67
C VAL A 460 6.65 25.44 5.48
N ARG A 461 7.19 24.80 4.44
CA ARG A 461 7.63 25.45 3.20
C ARG A 461 6.72 25.02 2.06
N LEU A 462 6.15 25.99 1.38
CA LEU A 462 5.40 25.84 0.15
C LEU A 462 6.32 26.19 -1.02
N ILE A 463 6.78 25.17 -1.73
CA ILE A 463 7.81 25.29 -2.76
C ILE A 463 7.24 26.02 -3.98
N GLY A 464 7.94 27.05 -4.46
CA GLY A 464 7.54 27.82 -5.64
C GLY A 464 6.29 28.69 -5.48
N VAL A 465 5.65 28.68 -4.30
CA VAL A 465 4.45 29.48 -4.05
C VAL A 465 4.83 30.92 -3.75
N SER A 466 4.36 31.84 -4.59
CA SER A 466 4.71 33.27 -4.49
C SER A 466 3.81 34.07 -3.54
N ALA A 467 2.61 33.59 -3.26
CA ALA A 467 1.70 34.14 -2.26
C ALA A 467 0.65 33.08 -1.93
N VAL A 468 0.13 33.12 -0.70
CA VAL A 468 -0.96 32.26 -0.25
C VAL A 468 -2.16 33.15 0.02
N VAL A 469 -3.31 32.83 -0.55
CA VAL A 469 -4.56 33.55 -0.26
C VAL A 469 -4.97 33.27 1.18
N ASP A 470 -5.48 34.28 1.88
CA ASP A 470 -5.78 34.16 3.31
C ASP A 470 -6.78 33.03 3.61
N GLY A 471 -7.71 32.73 2.71
CA GLY A 471 -8.66 31.63 2.86
C GLY A 471 -8.06 30.23 2.72
N ASP A 472 -6.90 30.09 2.10
CA ASP A 472 -6.29 28.79 1.79
C ASP A 472 -5.60 28.16 3.00
N TRP A 473 -5.48 28.90 4.10
CA TRP A 473 -4.90 28.33 5.31
C TRP A 473 -5.64 28.76 6.56
N THR A 474 -5.70 27.85 7.52
CA THR A 474 -6.28 28.11 8.84
C THR A 474 -5.28 27.73 9.91
N ALA A 475 -5.28 28.49 10.99
CA ALA A 475 -4.50 28.22 12.19
C ALA A 475 -5.50 27.99 13.32
N VAL A 476 -5.43 26.82 13.95
CA VAL A 476 -6.41 26.34 14.93
C VAL A 476 -5.77 25.74 16.15
#